data_AF-A0A8B6UT95-F1
#
_entry.id   AF-A0A8B6UT95-F1
#
_cell.length_a   1.000
_cell.length_b   1.000
_cell.length_c   1.000
_cell.angle_alpha   90.00
_cell.angle_beta   90.00
_cell.angle_gamma   90.00
#
_symmetry.space_group_name_H-M   'P 1'
#
loop_
_entity.id
_entity.type
_entity.pdbx_description
1 polymer ?
#
loop_
_entity_poly.entity_id
_entity_poly.type
_entity_poly.pdbx_seq_one_letter_code
_entity_poly.pdbx_strand_id
1 'polypeptide(L)' 'MMCADLQELVVLSAMFPSWSWKQATARRVIVASEGSVIRLYWMPALLCLDEFRSQLFVQQLNAFGSGRGIGED' A
#
# COMPACT_ATOMS: atom_id res chain seq x y z
N MET A 1 10.61 17.30 10.55
CA MET A 1 9.43 16.48 10.24
C MET A 1 9.91 15.30 9.41
N MET A 2 10.47 14.29 10.08
CA MET A 2 11.23 13.19 9.49
C MET A 2 11.09 12.02 10.46
N CYS A 3 10.51 10.90 10.03
CA CYS A 3 10.63 9.52 10.56
C CYS A 3 9.37 8.69 10.31
N ALA A 4 8.19 9.31 10.22
CA ALA A 4 6.91 8.67 9.89
C ALA A 4 6.74 8.37 8.39
N ASP A 5 7.84 8.04 7.70
CA ASP A 5 7.74 7.44 6.36
C ASP A 5 8.67 6.22 6.25
N LEU A 6 9.81 6.26 6.95
CA LEU A 6 10.73 5.13 7.07
C LEU A 6 10.16 4.00 7.93
N GLN A 7 9.44 4.32 9.01
CA GLN A 7 8.84 3.30 9.87
C GLN A 7 7.77 2.48 9.12
N GLU A 8 7.00 3.14 8.28
CA GLU A 8 5.94 2.57 7.46
C GLU A 8 6.51 1.67 6.36
N LEU A 9 7.62 2.08 5.75
CA LEU A 9 8.37 1.23 4.82
C LEU A 9 8.93 -0.03 5.49
N VAL A 10 9.46 0.09 6.71
CA VAL A 10 9.97 -1.05 7.48
C VAL A 10 8.84 -2.01 7.82
N VAL A 11 7.70 -1.49 8.29
CA VAL A 11 6.51 -2.29 8.59
C VAL A 11 6.00 -3.02 7.35
N LEU A 12 5.87 -2.34 6.21
CA LEU A 12 5.42 -2.98 4.97
C LEU A 12 6.42 -4.01 4.45
N SER A 13 7.71 -3.74 4.56
CA SER A 13 8.75 -4.70 4.19
C SER A 13 8.73 -5.95 5.10
N ALA A 14 8.33 -5.80 6.36
CA ALA A 14 8.18 -6.92 7.28
C ALA A 14 6.91 -7.74 7.02
N MET A 15 5.78 -7.09 6.72
CA MET A 15 4.52 -7.77 6.39
C MET A 15 4.50 -8.38 4.99
N PHE A 16 5.25 -7.80 4.05
CA PHE A 16 5.30 -8.21 2.65
C PHE A 16 6.77 -8.33 2.20
N PRO A 17 7.52 -9.34 2.69
CA PRO A 17 8.95 -9.44 2.44
C PRO A 17 9.32 -9.72 0.98
N SER A 18 8.38 -10.23 0.20
CA SER A 18 8.54 -10.44 -1.25
C SER A 18 8.34 -9.15 -2.06
N TRP A 19 7.84 -8.07 -1.45
CA TRP A 19 7.48 -6.83 -2.14
C TRP A 19 8.53 -5.76 -1.86
N SER A 20 8.84 -4.98 -2.88
CA SER A 20 9.82 -3.88 -2.78
C SER A 20 9.11 -2.55 -2.73
N TRP A 21 9.05 -1.94 -1.55
CA TRP A 21 8.29 -0.71 -1.31
C TRP A 21 9.12 0.55 -1.56
N LYS A 22 8.48 1.56 -2.17
CA LYS A 22 9.03 2.90 -2.39
C LYS A 22 8.00 3.94 -1.98
N GLN A 23 8.44 4.97 -1.28
CA GLN A 23 7.57 6.08 -0.93
C GLN A 23 7.36 6.99 -2.14
N ALA A 24 6.11 7.40 -2.39
CA ALA A 24 5.79 8.48 -3.31
C ALA A 24 5.55 9.77 -2.52
N THR A 25 6.59 10.61 -2.44
CA THR A 25 6.63 11.86 -1.65
C THR A 25 5.53 12.85 -1.98
N ALA A 26 4.97 12.82 -3.19
CA ALA A 26 3.92 13.74 -3.62
C ALA A 26 2.51 13.39 -3.12
N ARG A 27 2.24 12.15 -2.67
CA ARG A 27 0.83 11.67 -2.52
C ARG A 27 0.50 10.96 -1.20
N ARG A 28 1.40 10.95 -0.20
CA ARG A 28 1.22 10.16 1.05
C ARG A 28 0.83 8.70 0.76
N VAL A 29 1.49 8.12 -0.23
CA VAL A 29 1.31 6.72 -0.64
C VAL A 29 2.66 6.02 -0.70
N ILE A 30 2.62 4.72 -0.49
CA ILE A 30 3.74 3.82 -0.69
C ILE A 30 3.36 2.91 -1.86
N VAL A 31 4.29 2.76 -2.80
CA VAL A 31 4.12 2.00 -4.03
C VAL A 31 5.11 0.84 -4.00
N ALA A 32 4.62 -0.37 -4.20
CA ALA A 32 5.44 -1.53 -4.40
C ALA A 32 5.91 -1.66 -5.85
N SER A 33 7.05 -2.31 -6.07
CA SER A 33 7.63 -2.49 -7.40
C SER A 33 6.73 -3.26 -8.37
N GLU A 34 5.84 -4.14 -7.87
CA GLU A 34 4.84 -4.82 -8.70
C GLU A 34 3.60 -3.97 -9.01
N GLY A 35 3.58 -2.70 -8.59
CA GLY A 35 2.54 -1.73 -8.91
C GLY A 35 1.46 -1.54 -7.84
N SER A 36 1.52 -2.30 -6.74
CA SER A 36 0.58 -2.15 -5.63
C SER A 36 0.77 -0.81 -4.92
N VAL A 37 -0.32 -0.09 -4.66
CA VAL A 37 -0.32 1.21 -3.98
C VAL A 37 -1.05 1.11 -2.65
N ILE A 38 -0.44 1.62 -1.59
CA ILE A 38 -1.02 1.74 -0.25
C ILE A 38 -0.99 3.21 0.16
N ARG A 39 -2.15 3.75 0.55
CA ARG A 39 -2.22 5.09 1.16
C ARG A 39 -1.92 4.97 2.65
N LEU A 40 -1.17 5.93 3.20
CA LEU A 40 -0.69 5.86 4.58
C LEU A 40 -1.83 5.75 5.62
N TYR A 41 -3.01 6.34 5.37
CA TYR A 41 -4.14 6.25 6.29
C TYR A 41 -4.75 4.83 6.38
N TRP A 42 -4.40 3.91 5.48
CA TRP A 42 -4.78 2.50 5.57
C TRP A 42 -3.87 1.66 6.46
N MET A 43 -2.72 2.21 6.90
CA MET A 43 -1.78 1.50 7.77
C MET A 43 -2.41 0.94 9.05
N PRO A 44 -3.24 1.69 9.82
CA PRO A 44 -3.84 1.15 11.03
C PRO A 44 -4.71 -0.09 10.75
N ALA A 45 -5.46 -0.08 9.65
CA ALA A 45 -6.28 -1.23 9.26
C ALA A 45 -5.40 -2.43 8.86
N LEU A 46 -4.33 -2.21 8.11
CA LEU A 46 -3.37 -3.26 7.73
C LEU A 46 -2.73 -3.92 8.95
N LEU A 47 -2.33 -3.12 9.95
CA LEU A 47 -1.70 -3.60 11.18
C LEU A 47 -2.64 -4.44 12.07
N CYS A 48 -3.95 -4.31 11.90
CA CYS A 48 -4.94 -5.10 12.63
C CYS A 48 -5.29 -6.43 11.94
N LEU A 49 -4.73 -6.70 10.76
CA LEU A 49 -5.01 -7.90 9.97
C LEU A 49 -3.84 -8.88 10.06
N ASP A 50 -4.13 -10.18 9.96
CA ASP A 50 -3.10 -11.18 9.70
C ASP A 50 -2.50 -11.00 8.29
N GLU A 51 -1.35 -11.64 8.05
CA GLU A 51 -0.60 -11.55 6.78
C GLU A 51 -1.46 -11.89 5.55
N PHE A 52 -2.27 -12.93 5.60
CA PHE A 52 -3.10 -13.34 4.46
C PHE A 52 -4.21 -12.30 4.19
N ARG A 53 -4.87 -11.83 5.25
CA ARG A 53 -5.92 -10.82 5.14
C ARG A 53 -5.37 -9.46 4.71
N SER A 54 -4.19 -9.07 5.18
CA SER A 54 -3.56 -7.82 4.80
C SER A 54 -3.19 -7.83 3.32
N GLN A 55 -2.68 -8.95 2.80
CA GLN A 55 -2.40 -9.13 1.38
C GLN A 55 -3.67 -9.02 0.53
N LEU A 56 -4.74 -9.73 0.93
CA LEU A 56 -6.03 -9.67 0.23
C LEU A 56 -6.61 -8.24 0.25
N PHE A 57 -6.50 -7.54 1.37
CA PHE A 57 -6.95 -6.16 1.50
C PHE A 57 -6.21 -5.22 0.55
N VAL A 58 -4.88 -5.33 0.45
CA VAL A 58 -4.09 -4.53 -0.49
C VAL A 58 -4.48 -4.84 -1.94
N GLN A 59 -4.70 -6.10 -2.28
CA GLN A 59 -5.17 -6.49 -3.62
C GLN A 59 -6.54 -5.89 -3.94
N GLN A 60 -7.49 -5.94 -3.00
CA GLN A 60 -8.82 -5.35 -3.18
C GLN A 60 -8.77 -3.83 -3.35
N LEU A 61 -7.95 -3.13 -2.56
CA LEU A 61 -7.75 -1.68 -2.69
C LEU A 61 -7.24 -1.30 -4.10
N ASN A 62 -6.28 -2.07 -4.62
CA ASN A 62 -5.68 -1.82 -5.92
C ASN A 62 -6.59 -2.25 -7.08
N ALA A 63 -7.37 -3.32 -6.92
CA ALA A 63 -8.38 -3.73 -7.89
C ALA A 63 -9.51 -2.68 -8.02
N PHE A 64 -9.94 -2.07 -6.91
CA PHE A 64 -10.95 -1.01 -6.92
C PHE A 64 -10.44 0.28 -7.58
N GLY A 65 -9.13 0.55 -7.49
CA GLY A 65 -8.48 1.67 -8.17
C GLY A 65 -8.42 1.50 -9.69
N SER A 66 -8.19 0.28 -10.17
CA SER A 66 -8.18 -0.04 -11.61
C SER A 66 -9.57 -0.14 -12.23
N GLY A 67 -10.62 -0.35 -11.43
CA GLY A 67 -12.01 -0.43 -11.90
C GLY A 67 -12.69 0.91 -12.20
N ARG A 68 -12.03 2.05 -11.94
CA ARG A 68 -12.55 3.38 -12.30
C ARG A 68 -11.95 3.90 -13.62
N GLY A 69 -11.78 3.01 -14.60
CA GLY A 69 -11.85 3.34 -16.02
C GLY A 69 -13.30 3.21 -16.49
N ILE A 70 -14.21 4.04 -15.95
CA ILE A 70 -15.53 4.23 -16.57
C ILE A 70 -15.30 5.22 -17.71
N GLY A 71 -15.39 4.69 -18.94
CA GLY A 71 -15.73 5.37 -20.19
C GLY A 71 -15.15 6.77 -20.41
N GLU A 72 -14.15 6.85 -21.28
CA GLU A 72 -14.10 7.94 -22.26
C GLU A 72 -14.25 7.32 -23.65
N ASP A 73 -15.18 7.91 -24.39
CA ASP A 73 -15.69 7.61 -25.73
C ASP A 73 -14.58 7.64 -26.81
#